data_AF-A0AAV5VE73-F1
#
_entry.id   AF-A0AAV5VE73-F1
#
_cell.length_a   1.000
_cell.length_b   1.000
_cell.length_c   1.000
_cell.angle_alpha   90.00
_cell.angle_beta   90.00
_cell.angle_gamma   90.00
#
_symmetry.space_group_name_H-M   'P 1'
#
loop_
_entity.id
_entity.type
_entity.pdbx_description
1 polymer ?
#
loop_
_entity_poly.entity_id
_entity_poly.type
_entity_poly.pdbx_seq_one_letter_code
_entity_poly.pdbx_strand_id
1 'polypeptide(L)'
;GQLVDELSILWILNTFLVVYGPVCKWYPEQHRDKIPLFRAVVITVAVLISGLCFLEPDLNALALMAYSIPAVFLIKYEAKHSGIPDIAGFPRRVFTLWGVAVAFWFSDRLMCDVWLYLGIPYLHAIFHLLSSVAAYSIFVMYSMIDIEARSDQHKFTVAVRYFPDKQGALWSLPYLSIVEKHTTE
;
A
#
# COMPACT_ATOMS: atom_id res chain seq x y z
N GLY A 1 -4.67 22.46 1.09
CA GLY A 1 -4.65 21.40 0.07
C GLY A 1 -3.69 20.32 0.48
N GLN A 2 -2.39 20.58 0.33
CA GLN A 2 -1.30 19.63 0.59
C GLN A 2 -1.37 18.91 1.95
N LEU A 3 -1.53 19.64 3.06
CA LEU A 3 -1.61 19.01 4.40
C LEU A 3 -2.77 18.00 4.52
N VAL A 4 -3.94 18.30 3.96
CA VAL A 4 -5.11 17.42 4.03
C VAL A 4 -4.88 16.16 3.19
N ASP A 5 -4.26 16.30 2.03
CA ASP A 5 -3.89 15.17 1.17
C ASP A 5 -2.89 14.25 1.87
N GLU A 6 -1.77 14.80 2.32
CA GLU A 6 -0.71 14.00 2.93
C GLU A 6 -1.16 13.35 4.27
N LEU A 7 -1.98 14.04 5.09
CA LEU A 7 -2.59 13.44 6.28
C LEU A 7 -3.55 12.30 5.91
N SER A 8 -4.33 12.44 4.83
CA SER A 8 -5.25 11.40 4.39
C SER A 8 -4.49 10.10 4.05
N ILE A 9 -3.33 10.20 3.40
CA ILE A 9 -2.45 9.05 3.13
C ILE A 9 -1.94 8.43 4.45
N LEU A 10 -1.48 9.25 5.40
CA LEU A 10 -1.00 8.77 6.70
C LEU A 10 -2.10 8.02 7.47
N TRP A 11 -3.34 8.49 7.41
CA TRP A 11 -4.49 7.83 8.03
C TRP A 11 -4.88 6.52 7.33
N ILE A 12 -4.76 6.42 6.02
CA ILE A 12 -4.94 5.16 5.28
C ILE A 12 -3.88 4.13 5.71
N LEU A 13 -2.61 4.53 5.83
CA LEU A 13 -1.54 3.64 6.30
C LEU A 13 -1.76 3.17 7.75
N ASN A 14 -2.21 4.07 8.62
CA ASN A 14 -2.57 3.70 10.00
C ASN A 14 -3.77 2.77 10.06
N THR A 15 -4.78 2.98 9.21
CA THR A 15 -5.93 2.07 9.09
C THR A 15 -5.45 0.67 8.70
N PHE A 16 -4.54 0.58 7.73
CA PHE A 16 -3.93 -0.69 7.36
C PHE A 16 -3.21 -1.35 8.56
N LEU A 17 -2.40 -0.61 9.33
CA LEU A 17 -1.76 -1.17 10.53
C LEU A 17 -2.76 -1.65 11.59
N VAL A 18 -3.79 -0.86 11.88
CA VAL A 18 -4.83 -1.17 12.89
C VAL A 18 -5.66 -2.39 12.52
N VAL A 19 -6.01 -2.51 11.24
CA VAL A 19 -6.88 -3.57 10.71
C VAL A 19 -6.07 -4.83 10.41
N TYR A 20 -5.01 -4.70 9.61
CA TYR A 20 -4.28 -5.83 9.05
C TYR A 20 -3.13 -6.32 9.95
N GLY A 21 -2.43 -5.41 10.64
CA GLY A 21 -1.28 -5.77 11.50
C GLY A 21 -1.57 -6.93 12.48
N PRO A 22 -2.67 -6.89 13.25
CA PRO A 22 -3.03 -7.94 14.21
C PRO A 22 -3.44 -9.29 13.61
N VAL A 23 -3.82 -9.32 12.33
CA VAL A 23 -4.24 -10.55 11.62
C VAL A 23 -3.14 -11.13 10.73
N CYS A 24 -1.99 -10.47 10.63
CA CYS A 24 -0.84 -11.00 9.94
C CYS A 24 -0.31 -12.27 10.59
N LYS A 25 0.21 -13.21 9.78
CA LYS A 25 0.76 -14.48 10.30
C LYS A 25 1.97 -14.30 11.23
N TRP A 26 2.68 -13.17 11.15
CA TRP A 26 3.82 -12.86 12.02
C TRP A 26 3.41 -12.21 13.35
N TYR A 27 2.14 -11.83 13.54
CA TYR A 27 1.70 -11.21 14.78
C TYR A 27 1.79 -12.22 15.95
N PRO A 28 2.53 -11.93 17.04
CA PRO A 28 2.74 -12.89 18.12
C PRO A 28 1.43 -13.35 18.75
N GLU A 29 1.18 -14.66 18.79
CA GLU A 29 -0.05 -15.23 19.36
C GLU A 29 -0.26 -14.84 20.83
N GLN A 30 0.84 -14.72 21.58
CA GLN A 30 0.89 -14.28 22.99
C GLN A 30 0.43 -12.84 23.22
N HIS A 31 0.16 -12.07 22.15
CA HIS A 31 -0.27 -10.68 22.24
C HIS A 31 -1.67 -10.46 21.64
N ARG A 32 -2.41 -11.53 21.31
CA ARG A 32 -3.77 -11.42 20.77
C ARG A 32 -4.74 -10.74 21.74
N ASP A 33 -4.56 -10.94 23.05
CA ASP A 33 -5.29 -10.24 24.11
C ASP A 33 -5.01 -8.73 24.14
N LYS A 34 -3.84 -8.32 23.63
CA LYS A 34 -3.38 -6.92 23.59
C LYS A 34 -3.73 -6.19 22.29
N ILE A 35 -4.46 -6.82 21.37
CA ILE A 35 -4.89 -6.19 20.11
C ILE A 35 -5.66 -4.88 20.37
N PRO A 36 -6.62 -4.79 21.31
CA PRO A 36 -7.30 -3.53 21.60
C PRO A 36 -6.33 -2.42 22.04
N LEU A 37 -5.35 -2.75 22.87
CA LEU A 37 -4.32 -1.82 23.32
C LEU A 37 -3.44 -1.36 22.15
N PHE A 38 -2.97 -2.29 21.29
CA PHE A 38 -2.20 -1.96 20.10
C PHE A 38 -2.96 -0.97 19.20
N ARG A 39 -4.24 -1.25 18.91
CA ARG A 39 -5.07 -0.37 18.09
C ARG A 39 -5.23 1.01 18.72
N ALA A 40 -5.50 1.07 20.03
CA ALA A 40 -5.61 2.32 20.76
C ALA A 40 -4.30 3.13 20.68
N VAL A 41 -3.14 2.49 20.91
CA VAL A 41 -1.83 3.15 20.82
C VAL A 41 -1.59 3.71 19.42
N VAL A 42 -1.81 2.92 18.36
CA VAL A 42 -1.62 3.39 16.97
C VAL A 42 -2.51 4.59 16.67
N ILE A 43 -3.79 4.53 17.04
CA ILE A 43 -4.75 5.64 16.83
C ILE A 43 -4.32 6.88 17.62
N THR A 44 -4.00 6.75 18.91
CA THR A 44 -3.59 7.88 19.74
C THR A 44 -2.32 8.53 19.20
N VAL A 45 -1.31 7.73 18.82
CA VAL A 45 -0.08 8.25 18.21
C VAL A 45 -0.37 8.94 16.88
N ALA A 46 -1.22 8.37 16.03
CA ALA A 46 -1.61 8.98 14.76
C ALA A 46 -2.32 10.34 14.95
N VAL A 47 -3.21 10.47 15.94
CA VAL A 47 -3.86 11.74 16.29
C VAL A 47 -2.85 12.78 16.78
N LEU A 48 -1.95 12.39 17.69
CA LEU A 48 -0.93 13.29 18.24
C LEU A 48 0.03 13.80 17.15
N ILE A 49 0.53 12.88 16.29
CA ILE A 49 1.39 13.25 15.16
C ILE A 49 0.62 14.13 14.17
N SER A 50 -0.63 13.81 13.86
CA SER A 50 -1.47 14.67 12.99
C SER A 50 -1.60 16.08 13.55
N GLY A 51 -1.80 16.22 14.88
CA GLY A 51 -1.81 17.51 15.57
C GLY A 51 -0.49 18.27 15.45
N LEU A 52 0.64 17.58 15.62
CA LEU A 52 1.98 18.15 15.45
C LEU A 52 2.23 18.61 14.01
N CYS A 53 1.72 17.90 12.99
CA CYS A 53 1.83 18.29 11.58
C CYS A 53 1.09 19.61 11.26
N PHE A 54 0.14 20.06 12.09
CA PHE A 54 -0.44 21.40 11.94
C PHE A 54 0.50 22.51 12.42
N LEU A 55 1.42 22.19 13.33
CA LEU A 55 2.42 23.13 13.84
C LEU A 55 3.66 23.15 12.94
N GLU A 56 4.13 21.97 12.55
CA GLU A 56 5.31 21.78 11.71
C GLU A 56 4.97 20.84 10.53
N PRO A 57 4.49 21.38 9.40
CA PRO A 57 4.02 20.58 8.26
C PRO A 57 5.09 19.68 7.65
N ASP A 58 6.37 20.04 7.75
CA ASP A 58 7.47 19.23 7.20
C ASP A 58 7.63 17.87 7.90
N LEU A 59 7.17 17.73 9.16
CA LEU A 59 7.15 16.45 9.87
C LEU A 59 6.30 15.40 9.17
N ASN A 60 5.27 15.83 8.45
CA ASN A 60 4.31 14.94 7.84
C ASN A 60 4.93 14.13 6.69
N ALA A 61 5.74 14.78 5.85
CA ALA A 61 6.49 14.11 4.80
C ALA A 61 7.49 13.10 5.36
N LEU A 62 8.18 13.44 6.46
CA LEU A 62 9.10 12.51 7.12
C LEU A 62 8.36 11.30 7.69
N ALA A 63 7.24 11.52 8.38
CA ALA A 63 6.40 10.46 8.91
C ALA A 63 5.95 9.52 7.79
N LEU A 64 5.44 10.07 6.69
CA LEU A 64 4.98 9.30 5.54
C LEU A 64 6.08 8.44 4.92
N MET A 65 7.29 9.00 4.74
CA MET A 65 8.42 8.27 4.20
C MET A 65 8.89 7.15 5.14
N ALA A 66 8.85 7.38 6.46
CA ALA A 66 9.21 6.37 7.45
C ALA A 66 8.35 5.10 7.36
N TYR A 67 7.05 5.21 7.02
CA TYR A 67 6.17 4.05 6.79
C TYR A 67 6.60 3.16 5.62
N SER A 68 7.40 3.67 4.68
CA SER A 68 7.91 2.87 3.56
C SER A 68 8.76 1.69 4.05
N ILE A 69 9.51 1.85 5.13
CA ILE A 69 10.41 0.82 5.67
C ILE A 69 9.62 -0.42 6.13
N PRO A 70 8.67 -0.32 7.08
CA PRO A 70 7.88 -1.48 7.49
C PRO A 70 6.99 -2.01 6.36
N ALA A 71 6.48 -1.14 5.47
CA ALA A 71 5.69 -1.57 4.32
C ALA A 71 6.49 -2.48 3.36
N VAL A 72 7.74 -2.11 3.04
CA VAL A 72 8.62 -2.94 2.19
C VAL A 72 8.84 -4.32 2.80
N PHE A 73 9.09 -4.39 4.10
CA PHE A 73 9.26 -5.67 4.79
C PHE A 73 7.98 -6.53 4.68
N LEU A 74 6.84 -5.94 5.02
CA LEU A 74 5.57 -6.65 5.05
C LEU A 74 5.16 -7.15 3.66
N ILE A 75 5.26 -6.32 2.63
CA ILE A 75 4.92 -6.68 1.24
C ILE A 75 5.78 -7.85 0.76
N LYS A 76 7.10 -7.83 1.03
CA LYS A 76 7.99 -8.94 0.68
C LYS A 76 7.65 -10.20 1.45
N TYR A 77 7.38 -10.06 2.74
CA TYR A 77 7.09 -11.18 3.61
C TYR A 77 5.81 -11.89 3.18
N GLU A 78 4.71 -11.15 3.03
CA GLU A 78 3.40 -11.69 2.70
C GLU A 78 3.37 -12.29 1.30
N ALA A 79 3.97 -11.63 0.30
CA ALA A 79 4.07 -12.21 -1.04
C ALA A 79 4.91 -13.49 -1.09
N LYS A 80 5.98 -13.59 -0.30
CA LYS A 80 6.84 -14.78 -0.24
C LYS A 80 6.16 -15.96 0.47
N HIS A 81 5.38 -15.70 1.52
CA HIS A 81 4.78 -16.73 2.38
C HIS A 81 3.31 -17.02 2.06
N SER A 82 2.70 -16.33 1.08
CA SER A 82 1.35 -16.61 0.63
C SER A 82 1.24 -17.94 -0.12
N GLY A 83 2.28 -18.33 -0.86
CA GLY A 83 2.24 -19.49 -1.76
C GLY A 83 1.36 -19.28 -3.00
N ILE A 84 0.94 -18.04 -3.29
CA ILE A 84 0.01 -17.70 -4.39
C ILE A 84 0.82 -17.22 -5.60
N PRO A 85 0.89 -17.99 -6.71
CA PRO A 85 1.71 -17.64 -7.87
C PRO A 85 1.31 -16.30 -8.52
N ASP A 86 0.01 -16.02 -8.59
CA ASP A 86 -0.57 -14.84 -9.22
C ASP A 86 -0.04 -13.51 -8.67
N ILE A 87 0.39 -13.50 -7.40
CA ILE A 87 0.88 -12.29 -6.72
C ILE A 87 2.40 -12.27 -6.51
N ALA A 88 3.14 -13.30 -6.94
CA ALA A 88 4.58 -13.39 -6.71
C ALA A 88 5.37 -12.20 -7.33
N GLY A 89 4.88 -11.64 -8.44
CA GLY A 89 5.48 -10.47 -9.10
C GLY A 89 5.12 -9.11 -8.50
N PHE A 90 4.13 -9.04 -7.60
CA PHE A 90 3.61 -7.78 -7.07
C PHE A 90 4.64 -6.96 -6.30
N PRO A 91 5.50 -7.52 -5.44
CA PRO A 91 6.53 -6.74 -4.75
C PRO A 91 7.44 -5.97 -5.71
N ARG A 92 7.90 -6.61 -6.80
CA ARG A 92 8.73 -5.96 -7.82
C ARG A 92 7.98 -4.79 -8.46
N ARG A 93 6.73 -5.01 -8.87
CA ARG A 93 5.87 -3.98 -9.44
C ARG A 93 5.71 -2.79 -8.51
N VAL A 94 5.32 -3.04 -7.26
CA VAL A 94 5.09 -2.03 -6.23
C VAL A 94 6.36 -1.22 -5.94
N PHE A 95 7.51 -1.88 -5.75
CA PHE A 95 8.75 -1.19 -5.43
C PHE A 95 9.31 -0.38 -6.59
N THR A 96 9.14 -0.85 -7.84
CA THR A 96 9.50 -0.05 -9.02
C THR A 96 8.63 1.20 -9.09
N LEU A 97 7.31 1.08 -9.01
CA LEU A 97 6.39 2.23 -9.07
C LEU A 97 6.64 3.21 -7.93
N TRP A 98 6.75 2.71 -6.69
CA TRP A 98 7.02 3.53 -5.51
C TRP A 98 8.40 4.20 -5.58
N GLY A 99 9.45 3.48 -5.98
CA GLY A 99 10.79 4.04 -6.10
C GLY A 99 10.86 5.19 -7.11
N VAL A 100 10.21 5.04 -8.27
CA VAL A 100 10.10 6.11 -9.26
C VAL A 100 9.24 7.27 -8.73
N ALA A 101 8.13 6.98 -8.03
CA ALA A 101 7.30 8.01 -7.39
C ALA A 101 8.12 8.87 -6.41
N VAL A 102 8.86 8.22 -5.50
CA VAL A 102 9.71 8.89 -4.51
C VAL A 102 10.81 9.71 -5.20
N ALA A 103 11.38 9.22 -6.29
CA ALA A 103 12.35 10.00 -7.08
C ALA A 103 11.73 11.29 -7.64
N PHE A 104 10.51 11.24 -8.20
CA PHE A 104 9.79 12.43 -8.64
C PHE A 104 9.47 13.38 -7.48
N TRP A 105 9.06 12.84 -6.32
CA TRP A 105 8.78 13.65 -5.13
C TRP A 105 10.03 14.39 -4.62
N PHE A 106 11.18 13.72 -4.52
CA PHE A 106 12.44 14.36 -4.13
C PHE A 106 12.88 15.40 -5.17
N SER A 107 12.76 15.05 -6.46
CA SER A 107 13.12 15.92 -7.58
C SER A 107 12.30 17.21 -7.59
N ASP A 108 10.98 17.11 -7.37
CA ASP A 108 10.06 18.24 -7.25
C ASP A 108 10.46 19.18 -6.12
N ARG A 109 10.82 18.64 -4.95
CA ARG A 109 11.15 19.43 -3.76
C ARG A 109 12.54 20.06 -3.80
N LEU A 110 13.54 19.38 -4.37
CA LEU A 110 14.94 19.84 -4.38
C LEU A 110 15.28 20.71 -5.59
N MET A 111 14.58 20.54 -6.72
CA MET A 111 14.95 21.16 -7.99
C MET A 111 13.77 21.92 -8.64
N CYS A 112 12.82 22.40 -7.82
CA CYS A 112 11.61 23.10 -8.28
C CYS A 112 11.91 24.19 -9.33
N ASP A 113 12.84 25.09 -9.04
CA ASP A 113 13.20 26.20 -9.95
C ASP A 113 13.74 25.70 -11.31
N VAL A 114 14.48 24.60 -11.31
CA VAL A 114 15.00 23.98 -12.53
C VAL A 114 13.85 23.42 -13.38
N TRP A 115 12.91 22.72 -12.75
CA TRP A 115 11.75 22.17 -13.46
C TRP A 115 10.84 23.25 -14.02
N LEU A 116 10.61 24.33 -13.25
CA LEU A 116 9.85 25.48 -13.71
C LEU A 116 10.55 26.20 -14.86
N TYR A 117 11.88 26.37 -14.79
CA TYR A 117 12.68 26.94 -15.89
C TYR A 117 12.58 26.11 -17.18
N LEU A 118 12.57 24.78 -17.06
CA LEU A 118 12.41 23.86 -18.19
C LEU A 118 10.96 23.75 -18.69
N GLY A 119 10.00 24.43 -18.06
CA GLY A 119 8.59 24.36 -18.41
C GLY A 119 7.92 23.02 -18.07
N ILE A 120 8.44 22.30 -17.06
CA ILE A 120 7.91 21.02 -16.59
C ILE A 120 7.30 21.19 -15.18
N PRO A 121 6.14 21.84 -15.05
CA PRO A 121 5.42 21.84 -13.79
C PRO A 121 4.84 20.46 -13.48
N TYR A 122 4.43 20.23 -12.22
CA TYR A 122 3.63 19.07 -11.78
C TYR A 122 4.35 17.72 -11.61
N LEU A 123 5.65 17.71 -11.27
CA LEU A 123 6.32 16.44 -10.88
C LEU A 123 5.62 15.80 -9.66
N HIS A 124 5.11 16.61 -8.74
CA HIS A 124 4.28 16.13 -7.61
C HIS A 124 3.02 15.35 -8.05
N ALA A 125 2.39 15.72 -9.17
CA ALA A 125 1.24 14.98 -9.68
C ALA A 125 1.64 13.58 -10.18
N ILE A 126 2.85 13.45 -10.75
CA ILE A 126 3.41 12.16 -11.17
C ILE A 126 3.67 11.27 -9.94
N PHE A 127 4.14 11.85 -8.83
CA PHE A 127 4.24 11.14 -7.55
C PHE A 127 2.89 10.52 -7.16
N HIS A 128 1.82 11.31 -7.10
CA HIS A 128 0.48 10.80 -6.75
C HIS A 128 -0.01 9.70 -7.69
N LEU A 129 0.22 9.84 -9.01
CA LEU A 129 -0.20 8.84 -9.99
C LEU A 129 0.51 7.51 -9.75
N LEU A 130 1.83 7.53 -9.66
CA LEU A 130 2.65 6.32 -9.47
C LEU A 130 2.41 5.67 -8.10
N SER A 131 2.32 6.47 -7.04
CA SER A 131 2.03 5.98 -5.69
C SER A 131 0.64 5.37 -5.60
N SER A 132 -0.36 5.94 -6.30
CA SER A 132 -1.72 5.40 -6.34
C SER A 132 -1.78 4.05 -7.06
N VAL A 133 -1.08 3.88 -8.18
CA VAL A 133 -1.01 2.58 -8.88
C VAL A 133 -0.25 1.55 -8.03
N ALA A 134 0.79 1.95 -7.30
CA ALA A 134 1.48 1.09 -6.35
C ALA A 134 0.55 0.65 -5.20
N ALA A 135 -0.16 1.60 -4.58
CA ALA A 135 -1.12 1.35 -3.50
C ALA A 135 -2.28 0.45 -3.95
N TYR A 136 -2.80 0.67 -5.16
CA TYR A 136 -3.82 -0.20 -5.76
C TYR A 136 -3.31 -1.63 -5.96
N SER A 137 -2.07 -1.78 -6.43
CA SER A 137 -1.45 -3.10 -6.58
C SER A 137 -1.31 -3.80 -5.21
N ILE A 138 -0.94 -3.06 -4.15
CA ILE A 138 -0.91 -3.58 -2.77
C ILE A 138 -2.31 -4.05 -2.35
N PHE A 139 -3.35 -3.26 -2.59
CA PHE A 139 -4.73 -3.61 -2.24
C PHE A 139 -5.18 -4.93 -2.91
N VAL A 140 -4.92 -5.09 -4.20
CA VAL A 140 -5.22 -6.34 -4.93
C VAL A 140 -4.42 -7.52 -4.37
N MET A 141 -3.13 -7.33 -4.06
CA MET A 141 -2.29 -8.36 -3.46
C MET A 141 -2.87 -8.88 -2.14
N TYR A 142 -3.19 -7.98 -1.22
CA TYR A 142 -3.73 -8.35 0.09
C TYR A 142 -5.14 -8.93 0.01
N SER A 143 -5.95 -8.45 -0.93
CA SER A 143 -7.28 -9.01 -1.17
C SER A 143 -7.19 -10.46 -1.65
N MET A 144 -6.26 -10.77 -2.55
CA MET A 144 -5.99 -12.14 -2.98
C MET A 144 -5.53 -13.02 -1.81
N ILE A 145 -4.64 -12.51 -0.95
CA ILE A 145 -4.15 -13.25 0.23
C ILE A 145 -5.30 -13.57 1.19
N ASP A 146 -6.16 -12.61 1.53
CA ASP A 146 -7.28 -12.83 2.47
C ASP A 146 -8.32 -13.79 1.89
N ILE A 147 -8.63 -13.69 0.60
CA ILE A 147 -9.57 -14.60 -0.07
C ILE A 147 -9.03 -16.03 -0.04
N GLU A 148 -7.79 -16.25 -0.51
CA GLU A 148 -7.19 -17.60 -0.52
C GLU A 148 -7.03 -18.18 0.89
N ALA A 149 -6.75 -17.35 1.89
CA ALA A 149 -6.68 -17.77 3.28
C ALA A 149 -8.02 -18.28 3.85
N ARG A 150 -9.15 -17.95 3.21
CA ARG A 150 -10.51 -18.36 3.58
C ARG A 150 -11.15 -19.26 2.51
N SER A 151 -10.33 -19.91 1.69
CA SER A 151 -10.77 -20.74 0.56
C SER A 151 -11.69 -21.91 0.95
N ASP A 152 -11.68 -22.32 2.21
CA ASP A 152 -12.55 -23.32 2.83
C ASP A 152 -13.93 -22.74 3.22
N GLN A 153 -14.05 -21.43 3.38
CA GLN A 153 -15.27 -20.73 3.78
C GLN A 153 -16.11 -20.24 2.59
N HIS A 154 -15.64 -20.42 1.35
CA HIS A 154 -16.35 -19.98 0.15
C HIS A 154 -16.25 -20.94 -1.05
N LYS A 155 -17.24 -20.80 -1.94
CA LYS A 155 -17.36 -21.57 -3.19
C LYS A 155 -16.69 -20.93 -4.39
N PHE A 156 -15.97 -19.82 -4.23
CA PHE A 156 -15.32 -19.13 -5.34
C PHE A 156 -13.86 -19.53 -5.54
N THR A 157 -13.37 -19.45 -6.78
CA THR A 157 -11.95 -19.33 -7.12
C THR A 157 -11.66 -17.90 -7.58
N VAL A 158 -10.47 -17.41 -7.26
CA VAL A 158 -10.04 -16.08 -7.65
C VAL A 158 -8.77 -16.18 -8.47
N ALA A 159 -8.64 -15.30 -9.46
CA ALA A 159 -7.44 -15.14 -10.26
C ALA A 159 -7.13 -13.66 -10.44
N VAL A 160 -5.85 -13.31 -10.48
CA VAL A 160 -5.43 -11.97 -10.86
C VAL A 160 -5.46 -11.87 -12.39
N ARG A 161 -6.20 -10.89 -12.88
CA ARG A 161 -6.26 -10.52 -14.31
C ARG A 161 -5.76 -9.10 -14.48
N TYR A 162 -5.48 -8.71 -15.71
CA TYR A 162 -4.87 -7.43 -16.03
C TYR A 162 -5.62 -6.74 -17.18
N PHE A 163 -5.76 -5.42 -17.08
CA PHE A 163 -6.35 -4.57 -18.11
C PHE A 163 -5.39 -3.41 -18.46
N PRO A 164 -5.24 -3.00 -19.73
CA PRO A 164 -5.78 -3.66 -20.94
C PRO A 164 -4.91 -4.85 -21.40
N ASP A 165 -3.64 -4.89 -20.99
CA ASP A 165 -2.73 -5.98 -21.30
C ASP A 165 -2.99 -7.18 -20.38
N LYS A 166 -3.08 -8.39 -20.95
CA LYS A 166 -3.32 -9.63 -20.19
C LYS A 166 -2.05 -10.20 -19.55
N GLN A 167 -0.87 -9.72 -19.95
CA GLN A 167 0.44 -10.26 -19.56
C GLN A 167 0.99 -9.62 -18.27
N GLY A 168 0.29 -8.62 -17.73
CA GLY A 168 0.66 -8.01 -16.45
C GLY A 168 1.81 -7.01 -16.56
N ALA A 169 1.95 -6.32 -17.69
CA ALA A 169 2.91 -5.23 -17.84
C ALA A 169 2.79 -4.18 -16.73
N LEU A 170 3.87 -3.42 -16.47
CA LEU A 170 3.94 -2.43 -15.39
C LEU A 170 2.76 -1.43 -15.38
N TRP A 171 2.23 -1.08 -16.55
CA TRP A 171 1.12 -0.14 -16.72
C TRP A 171 -0.27 -0.78 -16.83
N SER A 172 -0.34 -2.12 -16.86
CA SER A 172 -1.62 -2.82 -16.76
C SER A 172 -2.16 -2.71 -15.33
N LEU A 173 -3.47 -2.56 -15.17
CA LEU A 173 -4.13 -2.54 -13.87
C LEU A 173 -4.51 -3.97 -13.47
N PRO A 174 -3.95 -4.50 -12.36
CA PRO A 174 -4.35 -5.80 -11.84
C PRO A 174 -5.76 -5.71 -11.25
N TYR A 175 -6.60 -6.71 -11.47
CA TYR A 175 -7.91 -6.82 -10.83
C TYR A 175 -8.22 -8.28 -10.50
N LEU A 176 -9.11 -8.49 -9.54
CA LEU A 176 -9.55 -9.82 -9.15
C LEU A 176 -10.71 -10.27 -10.04
N SER A 177 -10.57 -11.44 -10.65
CA SER A 177 -11.63 -12.14 -11.36
C SER A 177 -12.08 -13.31 -10.51
N ILE A 178 -13.38 -13.35 -10.22
CA ILE A 178 -14.01 -14.34 -9.33
C ILE A 178 -14.87 -15.26 -10.18
N VAL A 179 -14.72 -16.57 -9.99
CA VAL A 179 -15.53 -17.61 -10.66
C VAL A 179 -16.03 -18.59 -9.61
N GLU A 180 -17.24 -19.12 -9.78
CA GLU A 180 -17.75 -20.16 -8.89
C GLU A 180 -17.07 -21.51 -9.17
N LYS A 181 -16.68 -22.23 -8.12
CA LYS A 181 -16.16 -23.61 -8.21
C LYS A 181 -17.27 -24.46 -8.80
N HIS A 182 -17.09 -25.00 -10.00
CA HIS A 182 -18.02 -26.00 -10.53
C HIS A 182 -17.99 -27.24 -9.62
N THR A 183 -19.07 -27.46 -8.87
CA THR A 183 -19.35 -28.76 -8.27
C THR A 183 -19.71 -29.72 -9.39
N THR A 184 -18.77 -30.58 -9.79
CA THR A 184 -19.12 -31.84 -10.44
C THR A 184 -19.79 -32.70 -9.39
N GLU A 185 -21.13 -32.78 -9.44
CA GLU A 185 -21.89 -33.89 -8.86
C GLU A 185 -21.60 -35.19 -9.61
#